data_AF-A0A1X4HWK2-F1
#
_entry.id   AF-A0A1X4HWK2-F1
#
_cell.length_a   1.000
_cell.length_b   1.000
_cell.length_c   1.000
_cell.angle_alpha   90.00
_cell.angle_beta   90.00
_cell.angle_gamma   90.00
#
_symmetry.space_group_name_H-M   'P 1'
#
loop_
_entity.id
_entity.type
_entity.pdbx_description
1 polymer ?
#
loop_
_entity_poly.entity_id
_entity_poly.type
_entity_poly.pdbx_seq_one_letter_code
_entity_poly.pdbx_strand_id
1 'polypeptide(L)'
;MGPTDADSGAELKKRAERLRECAREARTLARSLGPYLDGVVKKATPRAGSRAGDGTDAIWQGPFADDCTARLQQRQRTLNGMGGALLADAARWENQADELDRQAKEKDKAKTGTGGN
;
A
#
# COMPACT_ATOMS: atom_id res chain seq x y z
N MET A 1 -28.17 -24.72 6.06
CA MET A 1 -27.52 -23.40 6.21
C MET A 1 -28.08 -22.50 5.13
N GLY A 2 -29.04 -21.65 5.49
CA GLY A 2 -29.75 -20.83 4.51
C GLY A 2 -28.91 -19.63 4.04
N PRO A 3 -29.22 -19.05 2.87
CA PRO A 3 -28.54 -17.88 2.31
C PRO A 3 -28.70 -16.57 3.13
N THR A 4 -29.29 -16.62 4.33
CA THR A 4 -29.67 -15.44 5.12
C THR A 4 -28.57 -14.87 6.00
N ASP A 5 -27.59 -15.67 6.40
CA ASP A 5 -26.62 -15.26 7.42
C ASP A 5 -25.43 -14.47 6.82
N ALA A 6 -24.98 -14.89 5.63
CA ALA A 6 -23.86 -14.28 4.90
C ALA A 6 -24.15 -12.85 4.42
N ASP A 7 -25.43 -12.51 4.23
CA ASP A 7 -25.87 -11.18 3.80
C ASP A 7 -26.57 -10.42 4.95
N SER A 8 -26.43 -10.87 6.19
CA SER A 8 -26.98 -10.14 7.34
C SER A 8 -26.23 -8.81 7.53
N GLY A 9 -26.93 -7.75 7.98
CA GLY A 9 -26.31 -6.44 8.21
C GLY A 9 -25.12 -6.49 9.18
N ALA A 10 -25.15 -7.41 10.15
CA ALA A 10 -24.04 -7.65 11.08
C ALA A 10 -22.81 -8.28 10.38
N GLU A 11 -23.03 -9.25 9.50
CA GLU A 11 -21.94 -9.88 8.74
C GLU A 11 -21.32 -8.91 7.72
N LEU A 12 -22.13 -8.06 7.09
CA LEU A 12 -21.66 -6.99 6.21
C LEU A 12 -20.74 -6.00 6.96
N LYS A 13 -21.16 -5.55 8.15
CA LYS A 13 -20.33 -4.69 9.03
C LYS A 13 -19.01 -5.36 9.41
N LYS A 14 -19.06 -6.64 9.80
CA LYS A 14 -17.86 -7.42 10.14
C LYS A 14 -16.88 -7.54 8.97
N ARG A 15 -17.39 -7.72 7.74
CA ARG A 15 -16.56 -7.74 6.52
C ARG A 15 -15.96 -6.35 6.24
N ALA A 16 -16.73 -5.29 6.41
CA ALA A 16 -16.24 -3.92 6.26
C ALA A 16 -15.09 -3.62 7.24
N GLU A 17 -15.22 -4.03 8.51
CA GLU A 17 -14.17 -3.89 9.52
C GLU A 17 -12.88 -4.61 9.13
N ARG A 18 -12.97 -5.87 8.66
CA ARG A 18 -11.82 -6.64 8.19
C ARG A 18 -11.11 -5.96 7.01
N LEU A 19 -11.88 -5.44 6.05
CA LEU A 19 -11.30 -4.71 4.92
C LEU A 19 -10.57 -3.44 5.37
N ARG A 20 -11.09 -2.73 6.37
CA ARG A 20 -10.41 -1.56 6.96
C ARG A 20 -9.14 -1.94 7.70
N GLU A 21 -9.13 -3.07 8.39
CA GLU A 21 -7.92 -3.60 9.02
C GLU A 21 -6.85 -3.92 7.98
N CYS A 22 -7.20 -4.69 6.93
CA CYS A 22 -6.29 -4.96 5.81
C CYS A 22 -5.77 -3.66 5.18
N ALA A 23 -6.62 -2.65 4.99
CA ALA A 23 -6.21 -1.35 4.44
C ALA A 23 -5.22 -0.60 5.34
N ARG A 24 -5.36 -0.71 6.67
CA ARG A 24 -4.41 -0.11 7.64
C ARG A 24 -3.06 -0.83 7.60
N GLU A 25 -3.07 -2.16 7.55
CA GLU A 25 -1.85 -2.96 7.44
C GLU A 25 -1.11 -2.69 6.14
N ALA A 26 -1.82 -2.68 5.00
CA ALA A 26 -1.23 -2.38 3.70
C ALA A 26 -0.59 -0.99 3.66
N ARG A 27 -1.22 0.04 4.26
CA ARG A 27 -0.59 1.36 4.39
C ARG A 27 0.66 1.36 5.27
N THR A 28 0.64 0.60 6.35
CA THR A 28 1.77 0.49 7.27
C THR A 28 2.97 -0.14 6.55
N LEU A 29 2.72 -1.22 5.79
CA LEU A 29 3.73 -1.87 4.96
C LEU A 29 4.20 -0.98 3.80
N ALA A 30 3.29 -0.28 3.12
CA ALA A 30 3.67 0.64 2.04
C ALA A 30 4.60 1.76 2.52
N ARG A 31 4.36 2.29 3.73
CA ARG A 31 5.20 3.33 4.35
C ARG A 31 6.61 2.84 4.68
N SER A 32 6.79 1.56 5.01
CA SER A 32 8.12 1.00 5.26
C SER A 32 8.84 0.63 3.97
N LEU A 33 8.11 0.18 2.94
CA LEU A 33 8.67 -0.27 1.67
C LEU A 33 9.19 0.86 0.78
N GLY A 34 8.44 1.96 0.66
CA GLY A 34 8.80 3.06 -0.24
C GLY A 34 10.22 3.60 -0.01
N PRO A 35 10.52 4.16 1.16
CA PRO A 35 11.82 4.78 1.42
C PRO A 35 12.95 3.79 1.74
N TYR A 36 12.70 2.47 1.76
CA TYR A 36 13.62 1.47 2.33
C TYR A 36 15.02 1.53 1.71
N LEU A 37 15.10 1.72 0.38
CA LEU A 37 16.36 1.81 -0.34
C LEU A 37 16.75 3.24 -0.76
N ASP A 38 15.89 4.24 -0.57
CA ASP A 38 16.14 5.61 -1.05
C ASP A 38 17.47 6.16 -0.55
N GLY A 39 17.75 5.98 0.75
CA GLY A 39 19.00 6.43 1.37
C GLY A 39 20.22 5.67 0.87
N VAL A 40 20.08 4.38 0.57
CA VAL A 40 21.17 3.53 0.05
C VAL A 40 21.47 3.89 -1.40
N VAL A 41 20.44 4.03 -2.25
CA VAL A 41 20.61 4.44 -3.65
C VAL A 41 21.22 5.84 -3.74
N LYS A 42 20.78 6.78 -2.90
CA LYS A 42 21.34 8.15 -2.86
C LYS A 42 22.83 8.20 -2.50
N LYS A 43 23.31 7.22 -1.73
CA LYS A 43 24.74 7.07 -1.37
C LYS A 43 25.54 6.33 -2.43
N ALA A 44 24.95 5.29 -3.03
CA ALA A 44 25.59 4.48 -4.06
C ALA A 44 25.67 5.19 -5.42
N THR A 45 24.76 6.14 -5.69
CA THR A 45 24.81 6.94 -6.92
C THR A 45 26.00 7.89 -6.85
N PRO A 46 26.99 7.78 -7.75
CA PRO A 46 28.13 8.69 -7.77
C PRO A 46 27.65 10.12 -7.90
N ARG A 47 28.16 11.03 -7.06
CA ARG A 47 27.90 12.46 -7.20
C ARG A 47 29.05 13.09 -7.95
N ALA A 48 28.84 13.45 -9.21
CA ALA A 48 29.62 14.52 -9.80
C ALA A 48 29.29 15.81 -9.03
N GLY A 49 30.24 16.36 -8.27
CA GLY A 49 30.17 17.74 -7.80
C GLY A 49 29.85 18.00 -6.31
N SER A 50 30.29 17.18 -5.35
CA SER A 50 30.37 17.66 -3.96
C SER A 50 31.60 18.54 -3.73
N ARG A 51 31.56 19.78 -4.25
CA ARG A 51 32.41 20.96 -3.91
C ARG A 51 33.95 20.85 -3.87
N ALA A 52 34.55 19.71 -4.18
CA ALA A 52 35.98 19.57 -4.46
C ALA A 52 36.12 18.44 -5.47
N GLY A 53 36.71 18.72 -6.63
CA GLY A 53 36.98 17.71 -7.65
C GLY A 53 35.83 17.48 -8.64
N ASP A 54 36.19 17.52 -9.92
CA ASP A 54 35.64 16.65 -10.96
C ASP A 54 35.19 15.28 -10.37
N GLY A 55 34.12 14.69 -10.89
CA GLY A 55 33.58 13.40 -10.39
C GLY A 55 34.58 12.24 -10.34
N THR A 56 35.83 12.43 -10.77
CA THR A 56 37.01 11.58 -10.57
C THR A 56 37.31 11.20 -9.11
N ASP A 57 36.90 11.97 -8.09
CA ASP A 57 37.19 11.67 -6.68
C ASP A 57 36.21 10.71 -5.97
N ALA A 58 35.17 10.22 -6.66
CA ALA A 58 34.28 9.23 -6.05
C ALA A 58 34.98 7.87 -5.92
N ILE A 59 35.23 7.40 -4.70
CA ILE A 59 35.88 6.09 -4.45
C ILE A 59 35.03 4.91 -4.99
N TRP A 60 33.72 5.13 -5.16
CA TRP A 60 32.76 4.17 -5.72
C TRP A 60 32.51 4.43 -7.21
N GLN A 61 33.40 3.93 -8.06
CA GLN A 61 33.36 4.08 -9.52
C GLN A 61 33.84 2.81 -10.24
N GLY A 62 33.55 2.72 -11.54
CA GLY A 62 33.95 1.62 -12.43
C GLY A 62 32.85 0.59 -12.68
N PRO A 63 33.05 -0.35 -13.62
CA PRO A 63 31.98 -1.23 -14.13
C PRO A 63 31.23 -2.00 -13.04
N PHE A 64 31.96 -2.47 -12.01
CA PHE A 64 31.34 -3.15 -10.88
C PHE A 64 30.46 -2.22 -10.04
N ALA A 65 30.92 -0.99 -9.79
CA ALA A 65 30.14 0.01 -9.07
C ALA A 65 28.87 0.40 -9.84
N ASP A 66 28.97 0.53 -11.16
CA ASP A 66 27.84 0.82 -12.04
C ASP A 66 26.80 -0.31 -12.01
N ASP A 67 27.23 -1.57 -12.16
CA ASP A 67 26.36 -2.75 -12.10
C ASP A 67 25.65 -2.87 -10.74
N CYS A 68 26.38 -2.68 -9.64
CA CYS A 68 25.81 -2.72 -8.30
C CYS A 68 24.80 -1.59 -8.09
N THR A 69 25.11 -0.38 -8.56
CA THR A 69 24.23 0.79 -8.44
C THR A 69 22.96 0.60 -9.28
N ALA A 70 23.08 0.05 -10.49
CA ALA A 70 21.94 -0.28 -11.35
C ALA A 70 21.02 -1.32 -10.70
N ARG A 71 21.58 -2.37 -10.11
CA ARG A 71 20.81 -3.38 -9.35
C ARG A 71 20.10 -2.79 -8.13
N LEU A 72 20.77 -1.90 -7.40
CA LEU A 72 20.18 -1.19 -6.26
C LEU A 72 19.00 -0.31 -6.70
N GLN A 73 19.17 0.47 -7.77
CA GLN A 73 18.09 1.29 -8.36
C GLN A 73 16.92 0.42 -8.83
N GLN A 74 17.19 -0.71 -9.48
CA GLN A 74 16.13 -1.63 -9.90
C GLN A 74 15.33 -2.15 -8.70
N ARG A 75 16.02 -2.59 -7.63
CA ARG A 75 15.36 -3.04 -6.41
C ARG A 75 14.55 -1.93 -5.74
N GLN A 76 15.08 -0.71 -5.69
CA GLN A 76 14.37 0.45 -5.16
C GLN A 76 13.06 0.71 -5.94
N ARG A 77 13.11 0.69 -7.28
CA ARG A 77 11.91 0.84 -8.12
C ARG A 77 10.89 -0.27 -7.84
N THR A 78 11.34 -1.52 -7.67
CA THR A 78 10.45 -2.64 -7.33
C THR A 78 9.77 -2.43 -5.98
N LEU A 79 10.51 -2.03 -4.93
CA LEU A 79 9.93 -1.77 -3.61
C LEU A 79 8.94 -0.59 -3.64
N ASN A 80 9.27 0.48 -4.36
CA ASN A 80 8.38 1.60 -4.60
C ASN A 80 7.10 1.16 -5.33
N GLY A 81 7.22 0.31 -6.35
CA GLY A 81 6.09 -0.29 -7.06
C GLY A 81 5.19 -1.13 -6.15
N MET A 82 5.77 -1.98 -5.31
CA MET A 82 5.03 -2.77 -4.31
C MET A 82 4.32 -1.88 -3.29
N GLY A 83 4.99 -0.83 -2.79
CA GLY A 83 4.37 0.16 -1.90
C GLY A 83 3.20 0.87 -2.56
N GLY A 84 3.35 1.28 -3.83
CA GLY A 84 2.27 1.88 -4.61
C GLY A 84 1.08 0.93 -4.82
N ALA A 85 1.34 -0.34 -5.13
CA ALA A 85 0.30 -1.37 -5.26
C ALA A 85 -0.47 -1.57 -3.94
N LEU A 86 0.23 -1.69 -2.81
CA LEU A 86 -0.40 -1.79 -1.49
C LEU A 86 -1.29 -0.58 -1.15
N LEU A 87 -0.86 0.64 -1.52
CA LEU A 87 -1.70 1.83 -1.33
C LEU A 87 -2.96 1.80 -2.21
N ALA A 88 -2.84 1.34 -3.46
CA ALA A 88 -3.98 1.18 -4.34
C ALA A 88 -4.95 0.11 -3.80
N ASP A 89 -4.43 -1.00 -3.27
CA ASP A 89 -5.22 -2.08 -2.68
C ASP A 89 -5.95 -1.60 -1.43
N ALA A 90 -5.27 -0.85 -0.55
CA ALA A 90 -5.86 -0.25 0.63
C ALA A 90 -7.04 0.67 0.28
N ALA A 91 -6.90 1.52 -0.75
CA ALA A 91 -7.98 2.38 -1.21
C ALA A 91 -9.19 1.57 -1.75
N ARG A 92 -8.94 0.47 -2.47
CA ARG A 92 -10.02 -0.40 -2.96
C ARG A 92 -10.77 -1.08 -1.82
N TRP A 93 -10.06 -1.59 -0.82
CA TRP A 93 -10.67 -2.22 0.35
C TRP A 93 -11.50 -1.25 1.18
N GLU A 94 -11.08 0.00 1.32
CA GLU A 94 -11.88 1.02 2.00
C GLU A 94 -13.17 1.36 1.26
N ASN A 95 -13.09 1.58 -0.05
CA ASN A 95 -14.29 1.82 -0.86
C ASN A 95 -15.28 0.65 -0.76
N GLN A 96 -14.77 -0.59 -0.75
CA GLN A 96 -15.60 -1.77 -0.56
C GLN A 96 -16.17 -1.86 0.86
N ALA A 97 -15.42 -1.49 1.89
CA ALA A 97 -15.91 -1.43 3.26
C ALA A 97 -17.05 -0.42 3.42
N ASP A 98 -16.93 0.75 2.80
CA ASP A 98 -17.95 1.79 2.84
C ASP A 98 -19.23 1.37 2.11
N GLU A 99 -19.09 0.64 1.00
CA GLU A 99 -20.22 0.06 0.28
C GLU A 99 -20.92 -1.04 1.11
N LEU A 100 -20.17 -1.90 1.80
CA LEU A 100 -20.74 -2.89 2.72
C LEU A 100 -21.50 -2.25 3.88
N ASP A 101 -20.98 -1.14 4.44
CA ASP A 101 -21.67 -0.39 5.47
C ASP A 101 -22.95 0.27 4.96
N ARG A 102 -22.97 0.75 3.71
CA ARG A 102 -24.18 1.26 3.06
C ARG A 102 -25.23 0.17 2.95
N GLN A 103 -24.86 -1.01 2.45
CA GLN A 103 -25.76 -2.15 2.33
C GLN A 103 -26.28 -2.62 3.70
N ALA A 104 -25.42 -2.63 4.72
CA ALA A 104 -25.83 -2.97 6.08
C ALA A 104 -26.89 -1.99 6.61
N LYS A 105 -26.68 -0.68 6.41
CA LYS A 105 -27.65 0.36 6.81
C LYS A 105 -28.99 0.22 6.07
N GLU A 106 -28.96 -0.10 4.78
CA GLU A 106 -30.17 -0.32 3.99
C GLU A 106 -30.97 -1.53 4.49
N LYS A 107 -30.29 -2.62 4.85
CA LYS A 107 -30.94 -3.79 5.45
C LYS A 107 -31.51 -3.52 6.84
N ASP A 108 -30.79 -2.76 7.66
CA ASP A 108 -31.28 -2.37 8.98
C ASP A 108 -32.57 -1.52 8.85
N LYS A 109 -32.63 -0.60 7.88
CA LYS A 109 -33.84 0.18 7.57
C LYS A 109 -35.00 -0.67 7.04
N ALA A 110 -34.72 -1.63 6.16
CA ALA A 110 -35.76 -2.51 5.60
C ALA A 110 -36.42 -3.38 6.70
N LYS A 111 -35.62 -3.86 7.65
CA LYS A 111 -36.13 -4.61 8.81
C LYS A 111 -37.05 -3.77 9.71
N THR A 112 -36.73 -2.49 9.96
CA THR A 112 -37.55 -1.63 10.81
C THR A 112 -38.83 -1.14 10.13
N GLY A 113 -38.86 -1.03 8.80
CA GLY A 113 -40.04 -0.62 8.02
C GLY A 113 -41.10 -1.71 7.79
N THR A 114 -40.77 -2.99 8.00
CA THR A 114 -41.68 -4.13 7.72
C THR A 114 -42.63 -4.45 8.89
N GLY A 115 -42.54 -3.74 10.02
CA GLY A 115 -43.36 -3.97 11.22
C GLY A 115 -44.63 -3.12 11.35
N GLY A 116 -45.01 -2.35 10.32
CA GLY A 116 -46.16 -1.45 10.35
C GLY A 116 -47.11 -1.68 9.18
N ASN A 117 -47.96 -2.72 9.29
CA ASN A 117 -49.36 -2.73 8.86
C ASN A 117 -50.05 -4.01 9.31
#